data_AF-Q6M9V3-F1
#
_entry.id   AF-Q6M9V3-F1
#
_cell.length_a   1.000
_cell.length_b   1.000
_cell.length_c   1.000
_cell.angle_alpha   90.00
_cell.angle_beta   90.00
_cell.angle_gamma   90.00
#
_symmetry.space_group_name_H-M   'P 1'
#
loop_
_entity.id
_entity.type
_entity.pdbx_description
1 polymer ?
#
loop_
_entity_poly.entity_id
_entity_poly.type
_entity_poly.pdbx_seq_one_letter_code
_entity_poly.pdbx_strand_id
1 'polypeptide(L)'
;MPRPVKIPVGQQTKITLTCSIEQRKAIRMLAAQEDKSMNEYLLSLVEEKKMSCPLCENYGPNALTIKTMEEADRGENLEEYESLDEFWKSIGKGNAKTEKHKAV
;
A
#
# COMPACT_ATOMS: atom_id res chain seq x y z
N MET A 1 -20.23 18.57 -7.77
CA MET A 1 -19.79 17.91 -6.52
C MET A 1 -19.85 16.40 -6.74
N PRO A 2 -18.74 15.66 -6.61
CA PRO A 2 -18.80 14.20 -6.69
C PRO A 2 -19.57 13.68 -5.48
N ARG A 3 -20.54 12.79 -5.72
CA ARG A 3 -21.35 12.18 -4.66
C ARG A 3 -20.48 11.24 -3.82
N PRO A 4 -20.65 11.19 -2.48
CA PRO A 4 -19.95 10.24 -1.66
C PRO A 4 -20.36 8.82 -2.05
N VAL A 5 -19.39 8.00 -2.45
CA VAL A 5 -19.58 6.58 -2.70
C VAL A 5 -19.85 5.91 -1.35
N LYS A 6 -21.10 5.52 -1.10
CA LYS A 6 -21.45 4.73 0.08
C LYS A 6 -20.93 3.31 -0.12
N ILE A 7 -19.87 2.94 0.59
CA ILE A 7 -19.39 1.56 0.67
C ILE A 7 -20.38 0.79 1.56
N PRO A 8 -21.14 -0.20 1.07
CA PRO A 8 -22.09 -0.92 1.89
C PRO A 8 -21.33 -1.87 2.83
N VAL A 9 -21.42 -1.60 4.13
CA VAL A 9 -21.01 -2.54 5.18
C VAL A 9 -21.96 -3.73 5.14
N GLY A 10 -21.46 -4.93 4.81
CA GLY A 10 -22.17 -6.18 5.11
C GLY A 10 -22.81 -6.97 3.95
N GLN A 11 -22.42 -6.78 2.69
CA GLN A 11 -22.85 -7.70 1.63
C GLN A 11 -22.07 -9.02 1.69
N GLN A 12 -22.69 -10.07 2.26
CA GLN A 12 -22.16 -11.43 2.20
C GLN A 12 -22.46 -12.05 0.83
N THR A 13 -21.42 -12.55 0.17
CA THR A 13 -21.52 -13.24 -1.13
C THR A 13 -21.08 -14.68 -0.98
N LYS A 14 -21.86 -15.62 -1.53
CA LYS A 14 -21.53 -17.04 -1.54
C LYS A 14 -20.66 -17.37 -2.75
N ILE A 15 -19.57 -18.09 -2.53
CA ILE A 15 -18.70 -18.62 -3.58
C ILE A 15 -18.86 -20.13 -3.64
N THR A 16 -18.99 -20.70 -4.83
CA THR A 16 -18.96 -22.14 -5.08
C THR A 16 -17.72 -22.44 -5.90
N LEU A 17 -16.89 -23.37 -5.42
CA LEU A 17 -15.63 -23.72 -6.07
C LEU A 17 -15.62 -25.20 -6.45
N THR A 18 -15.32 -25.48 -7.72
CA THR A 18 -15.15 -26.84 -8.21
C THR A 18 -13.68 -27.22 -8.09
N CYS A 19 -13.41 -28.36 -7.45
CA CYS A 19 -12.06 -28.90 -7.29
C CYS A 19 -12.10 -30.43 -7.35
N SER A 20 -10.94 -31.05 -7.60
CA SER A 20 -10.82 -32.51 -7.53
C SER A 20 -10.97 -33.01 -6.09
N ILE A 21 -11.23 -34.31 -5.94
CA ILE A 21 -11.32 -34.95 -4.61
C ILE A 21 -10.00 -34.79 -3.85
N GLU A 22 -8.87 -34.91 -4.54
CA GLU A 22 -7.53 -34.77 -3.96
C GLU A 22 -7.28 -33.34 -3.48
N GLN A 23 -7.64 -32.33 -4.28
CA GLN A 23 -7.53 -30.93 -3.89
C GLN A 23 -8.41 -30.62 -2.67
N ARG A 24 -9.66 -31.10 -2.65
CA ARG A 24 -10.54 -30.93 -1.50
C ARG A 24 -9.95 -31.53 -0.23
N LYS A 25 -9.33 -32.72 -0.34
CA LYS A 25 -8.66 -33.39 0.78
C LYS A 25 -7.45 -32.59 1.27
N ALA A 26 -6.62 -32.10 0.34
CA ALA A 26 -5.47 -31.27 0.67
C ALA A 26 -5.89 -29.98 1.40
N ILE A 27 -6.89 -29.25 0.87
CA ILE A 27 -7.42 -28.03 1.51
C ILE A 27 -7.90 -28.34 2.93
N ARG A 28 -8.62 -29.46 3.12
CA ARG A 28 -9.11 -29.85 4.44
C ARG A 28 -7.97 -30.15 5.43
N MET A 29 -6.91 -30.81 4.96
CA MET A 29 -5.75 -31.10 5.79
C MET A 29 -5.02 -29.82 6.21
N LEU A 30 -4.80 -28.90 5.28
CA LEU A 30 -4.16 -27.61 5.56
C LEU A 30 -5.00 -26.77 6.53
N ALA A 31 -6.31 -26.70 6.32
CA ALA A 31 -7.21 -26.00 7.23
C ALA A 31 -7.16 -26.58 8.65
N ALA A 32 -7.10 -27.92 8.78
CA ALA A 32 -6.99 -28.59 10.07
C ALA A 32 -5.64 -28.37 10.76
N GLN A 33 -4.54 -28.20 10.01
CA GLN A 33 -3.23 -27.87 10.58
C GLN A 33 -3.21 -26.48 11.24
N GLU A 34 -4.08 -25.58 10.78
CA GLU A 34 -4.22 -24.22 11.31
C GLU A 34 -5.43 -24.05 12.25
N ASP A 35 -6.08 -25.14 12.67
CA ASP A 35 -7.30 -25.12 13.50
C ASP A 35 -8.45 -24.26 12.90
N LYS A 36 -8.54 -24.22 11.57
CA LYS A 36 -9.56 -23.47 10.81
C LYS A 36 -10.55 -24.39 10.11
N SER A 37 -11.77 -23.91 9.90
CA SER A 37 -12.67 -24.50 8.90
C SER A 37 -12.12 -24.26 7.48
N MET A 38 -12.55 -25.08 6.50
CA MET A 38 -12.15 -24.88 5.10
C MET A 38 -12.49 -23.47 4.58
N ASN A 39 -13.61 -22.91 5.01
CA ASN A 39 -14.04 -21.57 4.58
C ASN A 39 -13.14 -20.49 5.19
N GLU A 40 -12.85 -20.58 6.47
CA GLU A 40 -11.95 -19.64 7.16
C GLU A 40 -10.54 -19.71 6.60
N TYR A 41 -10.04 -20.92 6.32
CA TYR A 41 -8.75 -21.12 5.70
C TYR A 41 -8.69 -20.43 4.32
N LEU A 42 -9.66 -20.69 3.43
CA LEU A 42 -9.72 -20.06 2.11
C LEU A 42 -9.84 -18.54 2.18
N LEU A 43 -10.64 -18.01 3.11
CA LEU A 43 -10.75 -16.56 3.32
C LEU A 43 -9.43 -15.97 3.84
N SER A 44 -8.73 -16.66 4.74
CA SER A 44 -7.44 -16.19 5.26
C SER A 44 -6.37 -16.11 4.17
N LEU A 45 -6.36 -17.02 3.20
CA LEU A 45 -5.48 -16.93 2.03
C LEU A 45 -5.80 -15.72 1.14
N VAL A 46 -7.10 -15.39 0.99
CA VAL A 46 -7.54 -14.21 0.25
C VAL A 46 -7.14 -12.94 0.98
N GLU A 47 -7.26 -12.90 2.31
CA GLU A 47 -6.84 -11.77 3.13
C GLU A 47 -5.33 -11.60 3.11
N GLU A 48 -4.57 -12.68 3.24
CA GLU A 48 -3.11 -12.67 3.11
C GLU A 48 -2.70 -12.13 1.74
N LYS A 49 -3.34 -12.59 0.65
CA LYS A 49 -3.06 -12.08 -0.69
C LYS A 49 -3.50 -10.63 -0.91
N LYS A 50 -4.52 -10.15 -0.18
CA LYS A 50 -4.90 -8.73 -0.17
C LYS A 50 -3.91 -7.88 0.64
N MET A 51 -3.35 -8.43 1.72
CA MET A 51 -2.37 -7.78 2.59
C MET A 51 -0.96 -7.83 2.01
N SER A 52 -0.65 -8.81 1.15
CA SER A 52 0.57 -8.86 0.34
C SER A 52 0.50 -7.76 -0.71
N CYS A 53 0.82 -6.53 -0.28
CA CYS A 53 1.13 -5.35 -1.08
C CYS A 53 0.18 -5.07 -2.27
N PRO A 54 -0.80 -4.17 -2.11
CA PRO A 54 -1.62 -3.65 -3.21
C PRO A 54 -0.83 -2.99 -4.35
N LEU A 55 0.48 -2.76 -4.17
CA LEU A 55 1.35 -2.11 -5.14
C LEU A 55 2.13 -3.10 -6.04
N CYS A 56 2.14 -4.41 -5.76
CA CYS A 56 3.14 -5.30 -6.38
C CYS A 56 2.69 -6.11 -7.61
N GLU A 57 1.41 -6.28 -7.92
CA GLU A 57 1.00 -7.07 -9.11
C GLU A 57 0.42 -6.25 -10.27
N ASN A 58 -0.01 -4.99 -10.09
CA ASN A 58 -0.61 -4.19 -11.18
C ASN A 58 -0.39 -2.66 -11.11
N TYR A 59 0.33 -2.14 -10.12
CA TYR A 59 0.58 -0.70 -9.98
C TYR A 59 2.04 -0.39 -10.31
N GLY A 60 2.38 -0.47 -11.60
CA GLY A 60 3.61 0.15 -12.09
C GLY A 60 3.59 1.66 -11.81
N PRO A 61 4.75 2.32 -11.68
CA PRO A 61 4.82 3.77 -11.64
C PRO A 61 3.99 4.37 -12.79
N ASN A 62 3.22 5.41 -12.50
CA ASN A 62 2.47 6.09 -13.56
C ASN A 62 3.44 6.79 -14.53
N ALA A 63 2.95 7.22 -15.70
CA ALA A 63 3.79 7.83 -16.72
C ALA A 63 4.64 9.03 -16.23
N LEU A 64 4.12 9.80 -15.26
CA LEU A 64 4.85 10.92 -14.68
C LEU A 64 6.01 10.42 -13.82
N THR A 65 5.77 9.42 -12.97
CA THR A 65 6.80 8.80 -12.11
C THR A 65 7.90 8.14 -12.95
N ILE A 66 7.55 7.43 -14.02
CA ILE A 66 8.53 6.84 -14.95
C ILE A 66 9.42 7.94 -15.54
N LYS A 67 8.81 9.01 -16.05
CA LYS A 67 9.53 10.14 -16.64
C LYS A 67 10.45 10.82 -15.64
N THR A 68 10.01 11.02 -14.39
CA THR A 68 10.85 11.65 -13.35
C THR A 68 12.02 10.76 -12.94
N MET A 69 11.82 9.44 -12.90
CA MET A 69 12.91 8.49 -12.65
C MET A 69 13.95 8.52 -13.79
N GLU A 70 13.50 8.52 -15.05
CA GLU A 70 14.39 8.59 -16.21
C GLU A 70 15.15 9.92 -16.31
N GLU A 71 14.50 11.04 -15.96
CA GLU A 71 15.15 12.36 -15.88
C GLU A 71 16.23 12.36 -14.79
N ALA A 72 15.94 11.81 -13.61
CA ALA A 72 16.90 11.69 -12.52
C ALA A 72 18.10 10.81 -12.90
N ASP A 73 17.88 9.68 -13.57
CA ASP A 73 18.95 8.79 -14.05
C ASP A 73 19.87 9.48 -15.08
N ARG A 74 19.34 10.44 -15.84
CA ARG A 74 20.12 11.28 -16.76
C ARG A 74 20.79 12.48 -16.08
N GLY A 75 20.56 12.71 -14.79
CA GLY A 75 21.05 13.88 -14.07
C GLY A 75 20.29 15.17 -14.39
N GLU A 76 19.09 15.06 -14.95
CA GLU A 76 18.23 16.20 -15.31
C GLU A 76 17.31 16.55 -14.13
N ASN A 77 17.01 17.84 -13.96
CA ASN A 77 16.07 18.34 -12.93
C ASN A 77 16.42 17.93 -11.49
N LEU A 78 17.71 17.75 -11.19
CA LEU A 78 18.22 17.50 -9.84
C LEU A 78 18.60 18.82 -9.18
N GLU A 79 18.23 18.96 -7.91
CA GLU A 79 18.65 20.07 -7.05
C GLU A 79 19.54 19.52 -5.94
N GLU A 80 20.74 20.07 -5.83
CA GLU A 80 21.68 19.76 -4.77
C GLU A 80 21.57 20.80 -3.67
N TYR A 81 21.71 20.35 -2.43
CA TYR A 81 21.62 21.18 -1.24
C TYR A 81 22.80 20.86 -0.33
N GLU A 82 23.43 21.89 0.24
CA GLU A 82 24.61 21.71 1.10
C GLU A 82 24.23 21.19 2.49
N SER A 83 22.96 21.35 2.88
CA SER A 83 22.45 20.89 4.17
C SER A 83 20.96 20.55 4.15
N LEU A 84 20.53 19.70 5.09
CA LEU A 84 19.11 19.37 5.28
C LEU A 84 18.27 20.61 5.63
N ASP A 85 18.84 21.58 6.35
CA ASP A 85 18.14 22.83 6.70
C ASP A 85 17.83 23.69 5.47
N GLU A 86 18.72 23.70 4.48
CA GLU A 86 18.51 24.39 3.21
C GLU A 86 17.45 23.68 2.36
N PHE A 87 17.53 22.35 2.27
CA PHE A 87 16.52 21.51 1.62
C PHE A 87 15.12 21.76 2.21
N TRP A 88 14.97 21.75 3.53
CA TRP A 88 13.65 21.99 4.14
C TRP A 88 13.14 23.42 3.91
N LYS A 89 14.03 24.41 3.82
CA LYS A 89 13.66 25.79 3.48
C LYS A 89 13.17 25.90 2.04
N SER A 90 13.80 25.22 1.08
CA SER A 90 13.40 25.30 -0.34
C SER A 90 12.03 24.66 -0.59
N ILE A 91 11.71 23.56 0.09
CA ILE A 91 10.39 22.90 -0.02
C ILE A 91 9.32 23.49 0.92
N GLY A 92 9.59 24.64 1.55
CA GLY A 92 8.62 25.40 2.35
C GLY A 92 8.30 24.79 3.73
N LYS A 93 9.15 23.90 4.24
CA LYS A 93 9.02 23.26 5.56
C LYS A 93 10.11 23.68 6.56
N GLY A 94 10.70 24.87 6.37
CA GLY A 94 11.65 25.46 7.32
C GLY A 94 10.94 25.99 8.58
N ASN A 95 11.36 25.53 9.75
CA ASN A 95 10.80 25.85 11.06
C ASN A 95 10.42 27.32 11.26
N ALA A 96 9.12 27.56 11.51
CA ALA A 96 8.69 28.73 12.25
C ALA A 96 9.19 28.61 13.72
N LYS A 97 9.81 29.70 14.20
CA LYS A 97 10.21 30.04 15.59
C LYS A 97 11.64 29.71 16.02
N THR A 98 12.43 30.78 16.14
CA THR A 98 13.09 31.13 17.40
C THR A 98 12.85 32.61 17.69
N GLU A 99 11.68 32.95 18.25
CA GLU A 99 11.50 34.21 18.96
C GLU A 99 12.45 34.19 20.17
N LYS A 100 13.55 34.93 20.08
CA LYS A 100 14.35 35.26 21.26
C LYS A 100 13.55 36.29 22.07
N HIS A 101 12.83 35.83 23.09
CA HIS A 101 12.46 36.71 24.20
C HIS A 101 13.76 37.14 24.90
N LYS A 102 14.22 38.34 24.59
CA LYS A 102 15.27 39.03 25.35
C LYS A 102 14.57 39.74 26.52
N ALA A 103 14.62 39.13 27.69
CA ALA A 103 14.33 39.82 28.95
C ALA A 103 15.66 40.35 29.51
N VAL A 104 15.86 41.66 29.41
CA VAL A 104 16.58 42.51 30.39
C VAL A 104 15.90 43.87 30.35
#